data_AF-A0A6A0B620-F1
#
_entry.id   AF-A0A6A0B620-F1
#
_cell.length_a   1.000
_cell.length_b   1.000
_cell.length_c   1.000
_cell.angle_alpha   90.00
_cell.angle_beta   90.00
_cell.angle_gamma   90.00
#
_symmetry.space_group_name_H-M   'P 1'
#
loop_
_entity.id
_entity.type
_entity.pdbx_description
1 polymer ?
#
loop_
_entity_poly.entity_id
_entity_poly.type
_entity_poly.pdbx_seq_one_letter_code
_entity_poly.pdbx_strand_id
1 'polypeptide(L)'
;MAYYPINETTNFGEEKGEHKSLFEHRGNEINAQYSQKVAVLAEKHGYTFINANAGLTDETGNLKADLTFDGAHMLPDGYEIVLDNLLPYL
;
A
#
# COMPACT_ATOMS: atom_id res chain seq x y z
N MET A 1 -3.13 6.26 9.13
CA MET A 1 -1.96 6.15 8.23
C MET A 1 -2.45 6.02 6.80
N ALA A 2 -1.60 6.26 5.81
CA ALA A 2 -1.91 5.97 4.41
C ALA A 2 -2.17 4.46 4.21
N TYR A 3 -3.03 4.12 3.25
CA TYR A 3 -3.12 2.77 2.72
C TYR A 3 -1.88 2.47 1.88
N TYR A 4 -1.36 1.25 1.96
CA TYR A 4 -0.21 0.81 1.16
C TYR A 4 -0.59 0.65 -0.32
N PRO A 5 0.37 0.81 -1.24
CA PRO A 5 0.15 0.51 -2.65
C PRO A 5 -0.06 -0.99 -2.85
N ILE A 6 -0.69 -1.33 -3.97
CA ILE A 6 -0.90 -2.71 -4.44
C ILE A 6 -0.38 -2.85 -5.88
N ASN A 7 -0.27 -4.07 -6.37
CA ASN A 7 0.13 -4.40 -7.73
C ASN A 7 -0.92 -5.32 -8.37
N GLU A 8 -1.80 -4.72 -9.16
CA GLU A 8 -2.88 -5.42 -9.86
C GLU A 8 -2.47 -5.94 -11.24
N THR A 9 -1.29 -5.50 -11.71
CA THR A 9 -0.86 -5.66 -13.10
C THR A 9 0.08 -6.84 -13.31
N THR A 10 0.83 -7.20 -12.28
CA THR A 10 1.72 -8.37 -12.30
C THR A 10 0.93 -9.62 -11.93
N ASN A 11 1.23 -10.74 -12.59
CA ASN A 11 0.70 -12.06 -12.26
C ASN A 11 1.67 -12.74 -11.30
N PHE A 12 1.25 -13.03 -10.07
CA PHE A 12 2.10 -13.65 -9.06
C PHE A 12 1.88 -15.17 -8.93
N GLY A 13 1.13 -15.76 -9.86
CA GLY A 13 0.88 -17.20 -9.91
C GLY A 13 -0.40 -17.63 -9.19
N GLU A 14 -1.19 -16.68 -8.68
CA GLU A 14 -2.52 -16.89 -8.13
C GLU A 14 -3.51 -17.48 -9.15
N GLU A 15 -4.51 -18.20 -8.65
CA GLU A 15 -5.63 -18.61 -9.51
C GLU A 15 -6.41 -17.36 -9.96
N LYS A 16 -6.86 -17.33 -11.23
CA LYS A 16 -7.55 -16.15 -11.81
C LYS A 16 -8.76 -15.67 -10.98
N GLY A 17 -9.42 -16.58 -10.24
CA GLY A 17 -10.53 -16.24 -9.36
C GLY A 17 -10.10 -15.49 -8.10
N GLU A 18 -8.92 -15.82 -7.56
CA GLU A 18 -8.35 -15.21 -6.36
C GLU A 18 -7.86 -13.79 -6.66
N HIS A 19 -7.14 -13.59 -7.78
CA HIS A 19 -6.73 -12.25 -8.25
C HIS A 19 -7.91 -11.30 -8.36
N LYS A 20 -8.97 -11.76 -9.05
CA LYS A 20 -10.16 -10.95 -9.29
C LYS A 20 -10.86 -10.57 -7.99
N SER A 21 -10.97 -11.50 -7.03
CA SER A 21 -11.60 -11.23 -5.75
C SER A 21 -10.77 -10.29 -4.88
N LEU A 22 -9.44 -10.43 -4.90
CA LEU A 22 -8.53 -9.59 -4.13
C LEU A 22 -8.59 -8.13 -4.55
N PHE A 23 -8.76 -7.86 -5.85
CA PHE A 23 -8.75 -6.52 -6.43
C PHE A 23 -10.13 -5.95 -6.80
N GLU A 24 -11.23 -6.66 -6.51
CA GLU A 24 -12.59 -6.25 -6.90
C GLU A 24 -12.99 -4.84 -6.41
N HIS A 25 -12.49 -4.45 -5.23
CA HIS A 25 -12.79 -3.17 -4.58
C HIS A 25 -11.52 -2.44 -4.10
N ARG A 26 -10.35 -2.85 -4.59
CA ARG A 26 -9.05 -2.29 -4.21
C ARG A 26 -8.43 -1.64 -5.44
N GLY A 27 -7.67 -0.59 -5.23
CA GLY A 27 -7.01 0.12 -6.31
C GLY A 27 -6.09 1.20 -5.78
N ASN A 28 -4.95 1.44 -6.43
CA ASN A 28 -4.03 2.50 -5.96
C ASN A 28 -4.68 3.88 -5.95
N GLU A 29 -5.54 4.18 -6.93
CA GLU A 29 -6.31 5.44 -6.94
C GLU A 29 -7.29 5.52 -5.77
N ILE A 30 -8.06 4.46 -5.52
CA ILE A 30 -8.99 4.36 -4.40
C ILE A 30 -8.25 4.45 -3.06
N ASN A 31 -7.11 3.77 -2.92
CA ASN A 31 -6.26 3.80 -1.73
C ASN A 31 -5.75 5.23 -1.46
N ALA A 32 -5.36 5.97 -2.50
CA ALA A 32 -4.96 7.37 -2.38
C ALA A 32 -6.13 8.24 -1.91
N GLN A 33 -7.33 8.07 -2.50
CA GLN A 33 -8.53 8.80 -2.09
C GLN A 33 -8.89 8.53 -0.62
N TYR A 34 -8.87 7.28 -0.18
CA TYR A 34 -9.15 6.95 1.22
C TYR A 34 -8.05 7.38 2.18
N SER A 35 -6.78 7.37 1.76
CA SER A 35 -5.67 7.93 2.54
C SER A 35 -5.87 9.42 2.81
N GLN A 36 -6.34 10.19 1.83
CA GLN A 36 -6.69 11.60 2.03
C GLN A 36 -7.84 11.78 3.03
N LYS A 37 -8.87 10.93 2.98
CA LYS A 37 -9.96 10.96 3.99
C LYS A 37 -9.45 10.66 5.39
N VAL A 38 -8.52 9.71 5.54
CA VAL A 38 -7.87 9.40 6.82
C VAL A 38 -7.00 10.56 7.29
N ALA A 39 -6.30 11.26 6.39
CA ALA A 39 -5.52 12.45 6.73
C ALA A 39 -6.40 13.58 7.29
N VAL A 40 -7.51 13.88 6.62
CA VAL A 40 -8.51 14.87 7.09
C VAL A 40 -9.08 14.47 8.46
N LEU A 41 -9.36 13.18 8.68
CA LEU A 41 -9.85 12.68 9.96
C LEU A 41 -8.80 12.83 11.07
N ALA A 42 -7.53 12.52 10.77
CA ALA A 42 -6.43 12.67 11.72
C ALA A 42 -6.28 14.14 12.14
N GLU A 43 -6.25 15.06 11.17
CA GLU A 43 -6.20 16.51 11.42
C GLU A 43 -7.36 16.99 12.29
N LYS A 44 -8.59 16.58 11.98
CA LYS A 44 -9.79 16.93 12.76
C LYS A 44 -9.66 16.57 14.25
N HIS A 45 -8.95 15.49 14.56
CA HIS A 45 -8.76 14.99 15.92
C HIS A 45 -7.40 15.36 16.53
N GLY A 46 -6.59 16.19 15.86
CA GLY A 46 -5.28 16.60 16.36
C GLY A 46 -4.23 15.49 16.32
N TYR A 47 -4.41 14.47 15.48
CA TYR A 47 -3.45 13.39 15.27
C TYR A 47 -2.56 13.64 14.05
N THR A 48 -1.34 13.10 14.08
CA THR A 48 -0.43 13.09 12.93
C THR A 48 -0.86 12.01 11.95
N PHE A 49 -1.11 12.39 10.70
CA PHE A 49 -1.22 11.44 9.60
C PHE A 49 0.18 11.02 9.14
N ILE A 50 0.41 9.70 9.07
CA ILE A 50 1.68 9.12 8.61
C ILE A 50 1.46 8.42 7.27
N ASN A 51 2.33 8.72 6.30
CA ASN A 51 2.43 8.01 5.03
C ASN A 51 3.79 7.31 4.95
N ALA A 52 3.78 5.99 5.11
CA ALA A 52 4.99 5.15 5.11
C ALA A 52 5.24 4.46 3.75
N ASN A 53 4.69 5.00 2.66
CA ASN A 53 4.76 4.36 1.34
C ASN A 53 6.04 4.69 0.55
N ALA A 54 6.90 5.57 1.05
CA ALA A 54 8.11 5.98 0.34
C ALA A 54 9.00 4.77 0.04
N GLY A 55 9.34 4.57 -1.24
CA GLY A 55 10.17 3.44 -1.68
C GLY A 55 9.43 2.13 -1.98
N LEU A 56 8.11 2.03 -1.70
CA LEU A 56 7.32 0.83 -1.98
C LEU A 56 6.84 0.73 -3.43
N THR A 57 6.72 1.86 -4.14
CA THR A 57 6.13 1.88 -5.49
C THR A 57 7.18 1.82 -6.60
N ASP A 58 6.80 1.23 -7.73
CA ASP A 58 7.51 1.36 -9.01
C ASP A 58 7.20 2.69 -9.71
N GLU A 59 7.72 2.85 -10.94
CA GLU A 59 7.54 4.07 -11.76
C GLU A 59 6.08 4.32 -12.18
N THR A 60 5.23 3.29 -12.12
CA THR A 60 3.80 3.36 -12.46
C THR A 60 2.91 3.56 -11.24
N GLY A 61 3.49 3.59 -10.05
CA GLY A 61 2.77 3.75 -8.77
C GLY A 61 2.23 2.45 -8.20
N ASN A 62 2.57 1.28 -8.78
CA ASN A 62 2.21 -0.02 -8.22
C ASN A 62 3.20 -0.44 -7.15
N LEU A 63 2.76 -1.27 -6.19
CA LEU A 63 3.68 -1.95 -5.27
C LEU A 63 4.72 -2.72 -6.10
N LYS A 64 6.01 -2.52 -5.82
CA LYS A 64 7.07 -3.21 -6.58
C LYS A 64 6.85 -4.73 -6.49
N ALA A 65 6.95 -5.41 -7.62
CA ALA A 65 6.63 -6.84 -7.71
C ALA A 65 7.57 -7.72 -6.87
N ASP A 66 8.81 -7.29 -6.64
CA ASP A 66 9.77 -7.98 -5.78
C ASP A 66 9.47 -7.83 -4.27
N LEU A 67 8.55 -6.94 -3.89
CA LEU A 67 8.14 -6.72 -2.50
C LEU A 67 6.85 -7.42 -2.12
N THR A 68 6.26 -8.26 -2.98
CA THR A 68 4.96 -8.90 -2.74
C THR A 68 4.89 -10.27 -3.39
N PHE A 69 4.05 -11.16 -2.83
CA PHE A 69 3.84 -12.50 -3.38
C PHE A 69 2.46 -12.69 -4.02
N ASP A 70 1.55 -11.73 -3.91
CA ASP A 70 0.19 -11.78 -4.44
C ASP A 70 -0.33 -10.40 -4.92
N GLY A 71 0.55 -9.40 -4.97
CA GLY A 71 0.21 -8.04 -5.33
C GLY A 71 -0.42 -7.19 -4.22
N ALA A 72 -0.75 -7.75 -3.05
CA ALA A 72 -1.36 -7.01 -1.94
C ALA A 72 -0.59 -7.11 -0.63
N HIS A 73 -0.08 -8.29 -0.30
CA HIS A 73 0.66 -8.56 0.92
C HIS A 73 2.15 -8.46 0.67
N MET A 74 2.84 -7.72 1.53
CA MET A 74 4.27 -7.49 1.39
C MET A 74 5.10 -8.70 1.86
N LEU A 75 6.21 -8.92 1.18
CA LEU A 75 7.33 -9.75 1.64
C LEU A 75 8.11 -9.01 2.74
N PRO A 76 8.99 -9.70 3.49
CA PRO A 76 9.79 -9.09 4.56
C PRO A 76 10.51 -7.81 4.15
N ASP A 77 11.13 -7.79 2.98
CA ASP A 77 11.86 -6.63 2.45
C ASP A 77 10.94 -5.39 2.28
N GLY A 78 9.66 -5.59 1.96
CA GLY A 78 8.67 -4.51 1.91
C GLY A 78 8.34 -3.96 3.30
N TYR A 79 8.26 -4.84 4.30
CA TYR A 79 8.05 -4.44 5.70
C TYR A 79 9.27 -3.75 6.31
N GLU A 80 10.49 -4.07 5.88
CA GLU A 80 11.71 -3.35 6.28
C GLU A 80 11.64 -1.88 5.85
N ILE A 81 11.25 -1.62 4.58
CA ILE A 81 11.02 -0.26 4.08
C ILE A 81 9.95 0.47 4.91
N VAL A 82 8.85 -0.21 5.23
CA VAL A 82 7.79 0.36 6.07
C VAL A 82 8.31 0.72 7.46
N LEU A 83 9.10 -0.16 8.08
CA LEU A 83 9.69 0.09 9.39
C LEU A 83 10.60 1.30 9.36
N ASP A 84 11.50 1.40 8.39
CA ASP A 84 12.40 2.54 8.22
C ASP A 84 11.64 3.86 8.07
N ASN A 85 10.55 3.84 7.31
CA ASN A 85 9.67 4.99 7.15
C ASN A 85 8.88 5.35 8.42
N LEU A 86 8.73 4.41 9.36
CA LEU A 86 8.03 4.62 10.63
C LEU A 86 8.97 5.05 11.77
N LEU A 87 10.27 4.72 11.70
CA LEU A 87 11.24 5.08 12.73
C LEU A 87 11.22 6.57 13.15
N PRO A 88 11.03 7.56 12.26
CA PRO A 88 10.96 8.97 12.67
C PRO A 88 9.76 9.33 13.57
N TYR A 89 8.79 8.43 13.72
CA TYR A 89 7.55 8.65 14.48
C TYR A 89 7.47 7.83 15.78
N LEU A 90 8.48 7.01 16.09
CA LEU A 90 8.59 6.17 17.29
C LEU A 90 9.48 6.83 18.35
#